data_AF-A0A7J5E7J2-F1
#
_entry.id   AF-A0A7J5E7J2-F1
#
_cell.length_a   1.000
_cell.length_b   1.000
_cell.length_c   1.000
_cell.angle_alpha   90.00
_cell.angle_beta   90.00
_cell.angle_gamma   90.00
#
_symmetry.space_group_name_H-M   'P 1'
#
loop_
_entity.id
_entity.type
_entity.pdbx_description
1 polymer ?
#
loop_
_entity_poly.entity_id
_entity_poly.type
_entity_poly.pdbx_seq_one_letter_code
_entity_poly.pdbx_strand_id
1 'polypeptide(L)'
;MFSLYFYYKTTGLYAGILVFLAIINFLAGKWIAETGKLTVKRIFLALAVIINIGILGYFKYTNFVIEIINDIAGGQIDPLSIFLPIGISFYTFKSLSYVFDIYLESIEQQSSFRDFCLYVFFFPNLLAGPIDRATEFIPQINKEPFLSKEDLG
;
A
#
# COMPACT_ATOMS: atom_id res chain seq x y z
N MET A 1 6.67 1.56 -14.19
CA MET A 1 8.08 1.27 -14.56
C MET A 1 9.02 2.29 -13.92
N PHE A 2 8.94 3.58 -14.28
CA PHE A 2 9.76 4.64 -13.68
C PHE A 2 9.62 4.74 -12.15
N SER A 3 8.39 4.67 -11.61
CA SER A 3 8.16 4.74 -10.16
C SER A 3 8.79 3.58 -9.40
N LEU A 4 8.72 2.35 -9.92
CA LEU A 4 9.28 1.16 -9.26
C LEU A 4 10.82 1.21 -9.25
N TYR A 5 11.42 1.74 -10.31
CA TYR A 5 12.86 1.99 -10.40
C TYR A 5 13.33 3.06 -9.41
N PHE A 6 12.59 4.17 -9.28
CA PHE A 6 12.83 5.18 -8.24
C PHE A 6 12.76 4.55 -6.84
N TYR A 7 11.80 3.64 -6.63
CA TYR A 7 11.65 2.88 -5.40
C TYR A 7 12.84 2.00 -5.09
N TYR A 8 13.30 1.22 -6.05
CA TYR A 8 14.47 0.38 -5.83
C TYR A 8 15.71 1.21 -5.48
N LYS A 9 15.90 2.35 -6.15
CA LYS A 9 17.05 3.24 -5.91
C LYS A 9 17.01 3.97 -4.55
N THR A 10 15.82 4.30 -4.04
CA THR A 10 15.61 5.03 -2.77
C THR A 10 15.46 4.07 -1.58
N THR A 11 14.77 2.97 -1.87
CA THR A 11 14.43 1.77 -1.10
C THR A 11 15.55 0.83 -0.66
N GLY A 12 16.48 0.61 -1.58
CA GLY A 12 17.30 -0.60 -1.59
C GLY A 12 16.45 -1.88 -1.54
N LEU A 13 16.90 -2.86 -0.75
CA LEU A 13 16.25 -4.18 -0.59
C LEU A 13 14.82 -4.11 -0.04
N TYR A 14 14.47 -3.06 0.71
CA TYR A 14 13.13 -2.89 1.30
C TYR A 14 12.04 -2.62 0.27
N ALA A 15 12.40 -2.25 -0.97
CA ALA A 15 11.47 -2.23 -2.10
C ALA A 15 10.83 -3.62 -2.33
N GLY A 16 11.56 -4.71 -2.05
CA GLY A 16 11.03 -6.07 -2.14
C GLY A 16 9.87 -6.32 -1.16
N ILE A 17 9.93 -5.75 0.05
CA ILE A 17 8.84 -5.85 1.03
C ILE A 17 7.60 -5.10 0.56
N LEU A 18 7.78 -3.93 -0.07
CA LEU A 18 6.67 -3.17 -0.64
C LEU A 18 6.02 -3.92 -1.81
N VAL A 19 6.81 -4.55 -2.68
CA VAL A 19 6.29 -5.40 -3.76
C VAL A 19 5.57 -6.62 -3.20
N PHE A 20 6.12 -7.26 -2.15
CA PHE A 20 5.47 -8.36 -1.46
C PHE A 20 4.11 -7.95 -0.86
N LEU A 21 4.05 -6.79 -0.20
CA LEU A 21 2.81 -6.20 0.28
C LEU A 21 1.83 -5.94 -0.86
N ALA A 22 2.30 -5.40 -1.99
CA ALA A 22 1.47 -5.17 -3.16
C ALA A 22 0.87 -6.48 -3.69
N ILE A 23 1.67 -7.56 -3.77
CA ILE A 23 1.18 -8.88 -4.19
C ILE A 23 0.09 -9.39 -3.23
N ILE A 24 0.32 -9.32 -1.91
CA ILE A 24 -0.67 -9.76 -0.92
C ILE A 24 -1.98 -9.00 -1.05
N ASN A 25 -1.92 -7.67 -1.15
CA ASN A 25 -3.12 -6.84 -1.25
C ASN A 25 -3.87 -7.06 -2.58
N PHE A 26 -3.14 -7.25 -3.68
CA PHE A 26 -3.72 -7.60 -4.98
C PHE A 26 -4.48 -8.93 -4.92
N LEU A 27 -3.84 -9.97 -4.36
CA LEU A 27 -4.46 -11.29 -4.20
C LEU A 27 -5.64 -11.26 -3.21
N ALA A 28 -5.52 -10.53 -2.11
CA ALA A 28 -6.62 -10.36 -1.15
C ALA A 28 -7.83 -9.70 -1.81
N GLY A 29 -7.65 -8.62 -2.57
CA GLY A 29 -8.72 -7.99 -3.34
C GLY A 29 -9.38 -8.97 -4.32
N LYS A 30 -8.57 -9.72 -5.08
CA LYS A 30 -9.07 -10.74 -6.00
C LYS A 30 -9.91 -11.82 -5.30
N TRP A 31 -9.39 -12.39 -4.21
CA TRP A 31 -10.09 -13.46 -3.48
C TRP A 31 -11.35 -12.98 -2.76
N ILE A 32 -11.36 -11.73 -2.26
CA ILE A 32 -12.57 -11.11 -1.70
C ILE A 32 -13.65 -10.99 -2.78
N ALA A 33 -13.29 -10.58 -3.99
CA ALA A 33 -14.23 -10.43 -5.09
C ALA A 33 -14.75 -11.77 -5.64
N GLU A 34 -13.89 -12.78 -5.77
CA GLU A 34 -14.28 -14.10 -6.31
C GLU A 34 -15.11 -14.93 -5.31
N THR A 35 -15.07 -14.57 -4.03
CA THR A 35 -15.76 -15.30 -2.96
C THR A 35 -17.20 -14.82 -2.78
N GLY A 36 -18.19 -15.71 -2.92
CA GLY A 36 -19.59 -15.43 -2.60
C GLY A 36 -19.93 -15.49 -1.09
N LYS A 37 -19.03 -15.98 -0.23
CA LYS A 37 -19.28 -16.15 1.21
C LYS A 37 -18.73 -14.97 2.03
N LEU A 38 -19.62 -14.26 2.73
CA LEU A 38 -19.26 -13.10 3.55
C LEU A 38 -18.18 -13.40 4.61
N THR A 39 -18.23 -14.57 5.25
CA THR A 39 -17.24 -14.98 6.26
C THR A 39 -15.82 -15.04 5.68
N VAL A 40 -15.69 -15.57 4.47
CA VAL A 40 -14.39 -15.71 3.82
C VAL A 40 -13.89 -14.34 3.33
N LYS A 41 -14.77 -13.47 2.83
CA LYS A 41 -14.43 -12.06 2.54
C LYS A 41 -13.83 -11.35 3.77
N ARG A 42 -14.45 -11.52 4.95
CA ARG A 42 -13.98 -10.93 6.21
C ARG A 42 -12.61 -11.45 6.66
N ILE A 43 -12.34 -12.75 6.45
CA ILE A 43 -11.04 -13.34 6.80
C ILE A 43 -9.94 -12.72 5.94
N PHE A 44 -10.13 -12.64 4.62
CA PHE A 44 -9.13 -12.04 3.73
C PHE A 44 -8.91 -10.55 4.02
N LEU A 45 -9.98 -9.82 4.31
CA LEU A 45 -9.89 -8.43 4.74
C LEU A 45 -9.09 -8.30 6.05
N ALA A 46 -9.42 -9.10 7.06
CA ALA A 46 -8.73 -9.07 8.35
C ALA A 46 -7.24 -9.41 8.19
N LEU A 47 -6.90 -10.43 7.39
CA LEU A 47 -5.52 -10.79 7.08
C LEU A 47 -4.79 -9.63 6.39
N ALA A 48 -5.40 -9.00 5.39
CA ALA A 48 -4.81 -7.84 4.73
C ALA A 48 -4.56 -6.70 5.71
N VAL A 49 -5.54 -6.36 6.57
CA VAL A 49 -5.39 -5.33 7.62
C VAL A 49 -4.23 -5.67 8.56
N ILE A 50 -4.20 -6.89 9.11
CA ILE A 50 -3.17 -7.31 10.07
C ILE A 50 -1.78 -7.24 9.46
N ILE A 51 -1.60 -7.70 8.23
CA ILE A 51 -0.28 -7.69 7.56
C ILE A 51 0.16 -6.25 7.28
N ASN A 52 -0.73 -5.41 6.72
CA ASN A 52 -0.42 -4.01 6.41
C ASN A 52 -0.07 -3.21 7.67
N ILE A 53 -0.90 -3.30 8.71
CA ILE A 53 -0.68 -2.58 9.97
C ILE A 53 0.51 -3.18 10.74
N GLY A 54 0.72 -4.50 10.69
CA GLY A 54 1.87 -5.14 11.32
C GLY A 54 3.20 -4.67 10.73
N ILE A 55 3.30 -4.60 9.39
CA ILE A 55 4.51 -4.09 8.73
C ILE A 55 4.70 -2.60 9.02
N LEU A 56 3.63 -1.80 8.98
CA LEU A 56 3.70 -0.38 9.36
C LEU A 56 4.14 -0.21 10.82
N GLY A 57 3.60 -1.03 11.72
CA GLY A 57 3.94 -1.14 13.13
C GLY A 57 5.42 -1.39 13.34
N TYR A 58 5.96 -2.42 12.68
CA TYR A 58 7.37 -2.78 12.75
C TYR A 58 8.28 -1.63 12.30
N PHE A 59 8.05 -1.08 11.10
CA PHE A 59 8.96 -0.08 10.56
C PHE A 59 8.88 1.27 11.27
N LYS A 60 7.69 1.67 11.72
CA LYS A 60 7.45 3.02 12.25
C LYS A 60 7.50 3.10 13.77
N TYR A 61 7.09 2.04 14.47
CA TYR A 61 6.83 2.10 15.91
C TYR A 61 7.72 1.17 16.74
N THR A 62 8.52 0.26 16.16
CA THR A 62 9.37 -0.64 16.95
C THR A 62 10.33 0.12 17.87
N ASN A 63 11.06 1.12 17.38
CA ASN A 63 11.99 1.88 18.22
C ASN A 63 11.27 2.74 19.27
N PHE A 64 10.08 3.27 18.95
CA PHE A 64 9.24 3.98 19.91
C PHE A 64 8.75 3.06 21.04
N VAL A 65 8.38 1.81 20.72
CA VAL A 65 7.98 0.82 21.73
C VAL A 65 9.18 0.43 22.61
N ILE A 66 10.38 0.28 22.02
CA ILE A 66 11.62 0.02 22.77
C ILE A 66 11.88 1.15 23.77
N GLU A 67 11.74 2.41 23.33
CA GLU A 67 11.90 3.60 24.18
C GLU A 67 10.93 3.59 25.37
N ILE A 68 9.63 3.35 25.13
CA ILE A 68 8.63 3.24 26.20
C ILE A 68 8.99 2.14 27.22
N ILE A 69 9.44 0.97 26.74
CA ILE A 69 9.84 -0.12 27.63
C ILE A 69 11.04 0.28 28.47
N ASN A 70 12.03 0.95 27.88
CA ASN A 70 13.19 1.44 28.61
C ASN A 70 12.78 2.46 29.69
N ASP A 71 11.87 3.39 29.37
CA ASP A 71 11.40 4.42 30.29
C ASP A 71 10.58 3.86 31.46
N ILE A 72 9.71 2.89 31.22
CA ILE A 72 8.79 2.36 32.24
C ILE A 72 9.42 1.21 33.05
N ALA A 73 10.15 0.32 32.39
CA ALA A 73 10.72 -0.88 33.01
C ALA A 73 12.20 -0.73 33.41
N GLY A 74 12.82 0.43 33.14
CA GLY A 74 14.25 0.65 33.36
C GLY A 74 15.13 -0.20 32.44
N GLY A 75 14.59 -0.59 31.28
CA GLY A 75 15.30 -1.37 30.27
C GLY A 75 16.47 -0.60 29.65
N GLN A 76 17.47 -1.34 29.17
CA GLN A 76 18.59 -0.82 28.37
C GLN A 76 18.62 -1.53 27.01
N ILE A 77 17.46 -1.61 26.35
CA ILE A 77 17.36 -2.22 25.03
C ILE A 77 17.80 -1.16 24.02
N ASP A 78 18.87 -1.44 23.28
CA ASP A 78 19.33 -0.54 22.22
C ASP A 78 18.31 -0.44 21.08
N PRO A 79 18.10 0.75 20.49
CA PRO A 79 17.27 0.90 19.30
C PRO A 79 17.78 0.04 18.15
N LEU A 80 16.85 -0.51 17.38
CA LEU A 80 17.19 -1.27 16.18
C LEU A 80 17.50 -0.32 15.02
N SER A 81 18.52 -0.64 14.23
CA SER A 81 18.86 0.09 13.01
C SER A 81 17.88 -0.24 11.87
N ILE A 82 16.64 0.20 12.02
CA ILE A 82 15.55 -0.03 11.07
C ILE A 82 15.59 1.07 10.01
N PHE A 83 15.84 0.69 8.75
CA PHE A 83 15.72 1.61 7.62
C PHE A 83 14.25 1.80 7.26
N LEU A 84 13.75 3.03 7.37
CA LEU A 84 12.36 3.36 7.10
C LEU A 84 12.16 3.65 5.60
N PRO A 85 11.29 2.90 4.90
CA PRO A 85 10.94 3.23 3.53
C PRO A 85 10.21 4.56 3.45
N ILE A 86 10.72 5.47 2.63
CA ILE A 86 10.01 6.72 2.33
C ILE A 86 8.62 6.35 1.79
N GLY A 87 7.60 6.95 2.38
CA GLY A 87 6.22 6.76 1.94
C GLY A 87 5.56 5.44 2.33
N ILE A 88 6.14 4.62 3.22
CA ILE A 88 5.53 3.35 3.69
C ILE A 88 4.07 3.54 4.12
N SER A 89 3.76 4.61 4.86
CA SER A 89 2.39 4.90 5.30
C SER A 89 1.44 5.09 4.12
N PHE A 90 1.86 5.82 3.08
CA PHE A 90 1.04 6.02 1.88
C PHE A 90 0.80 4.70 1.15
N TYR A 91 1.82 3.84 0.99
CA TYR A 91 1.63 2.50 0.40
C TYR A 91 0.65 1.66 1.17
N THR A 92 0.84 1.59 2.49
CA THR A 92 -0.02 0.81 3.38
C THR A 92 -1.46 1.29 3.28
N PHE A 93 -1.70 2.60 3.38
CA PHE A 93 -3.07 3.13 3.36
C PHE A 93 -3.72 3.03 1.97
N LYS A 94 -3.00 3.26 0.87
CA LYS A 94 -3.53 3.07 -0.50
C LYS A 94 -3.87 1.60 -0.77
N SER A 95 -2.97 0.69 -0.42
CA SER A 95 -3.20 -0.75 -0.60
C SER A 95 -4.37 -1.22 0.23
N LEU A 96 -4.51 -0.71 1.46
CA LEU A 96 -5.61 -1.07 2.34
C LEU A 96 -6.94 -0.45 1.88
N SER A 97 -6.94 0.80 1.40
CA SER A 97 -8.11 1.43 0.78
C SER A 97 -8.64 0.59 -0.38
N TYR A 98 -7.76 0.11 -1.26
CA TYR A 98 -8.14 -0.76 -2.36
C TYR A 98 -8.85 -2.04 -1.88
N VAL A 99 -8.32 -2.73 -0.87
CA VAL A 99 -8.93 -3.95 -0.33
C VAL A 99 -10.28 -3.65 0.32
N PHE A 100 -10.40 -2.52 1.04
CA PHE A 100 -11.67 -2.07 1.62
C PHE A 100 -12.70 -1.70 0.56
N ASP A 101 -12.30 -0.98 -0.47
CA ASP A 101 -13.18 -0.53 -1.55
C ASP A 101 -13.75 -1.75 -2.31
N ILE A 102 -12.95 -2.80 -2.54
CA ILE A 102 -13.46 -4.07 -3.09
C ILE A 102 -14.39 -4.79 -2.11
N TYR A 103 -14.03 -4.84 -0.82
CA TYR A 103 -14.87 -5.48 0.19
C TYR A 103 -16.24 -4.81 0.33
N LEU A 104 -16.28 -3.48 0.20
CA LEU A 104 -17.49 -2.66 0.21
C LEU A 104 -18.22 -2.63 -1.14
N GLU A 105 -17.70 -3.34 -2.14
CA GLU A 105 -18.26 -3.40 -3.49
C GLU A 105 -18.35 -2.01 -4.15
N SER A 106 -17.48 -1.07 -3.75
CA SER A 106 -17.40 0.28 -4.32
C SER A 106 -16.55 0.34 -5.59
N ILE A 107 -15.67 -0.64 -5.80
CA ILE A 107 -14.90 -0.85 -7.03
C ILE A 107 -14.82 -2.34 -7.36
N GLU A 108 -14.62 -2.65 -8.64
CA GLU A 108 -14.20 -3.97 -9.08
C GLU A 108 -12.69 -4.19 -8.84
N GLN A 109 -12.31 -5.44 -8.62
CA GLN A 109 -10.90 -5.81 -8.50
C GLN A 109 -10.14 -5.53 -9.80
N GLN A 110 -8.89 -5.08 -9.67
CA GLN A 110 -8.01 -4.94 -10.82
C GLN A 110 -7.64 -6.31 -11.38
N SER A 111 -7.77 -6.48 -12.70
CA SER A 111 -7.36 -7.69 -13.42
C SER A 111 -5.84 -7.74 -13.65
N SER A 112 -5.21 -6.58 -13.72
CA SER A 112 -3.79 -6.40 -14.02
C SER A 112 -3.00 -5.99 -12.78
N PHE A 113 -2.04 -6.85 -12.38
CA PHE A 113 -1.12 -6.53 -11.28
C PHE A 113 -0.28 -5.29 -11.58
N ARG A 114 0.01 -5.03 -12.86
CA ARG A 114 0.75 -3.84 -13.29
C ARG A 114 -0.03 -2.57 -12.98
N ASP A 115 -1.33 -2.55 -13.26
CA ASP A 115 -2.16 -1.35 -13.08
C ASP A 115 -2.44 -1.09 -11.61
N PHE A 116 -2.61 -2.17 -10.83
CA PHE A 116 -2.57 -2.09 -9.37
C PHE A 116 -1.24 -1.51 -8.85
N CYS A 117 -0.10 -1.98 -9.36
CA CYS A 117 1.21 -1.42 -9.00
C CYS A 117 1.33 0.05 -9.41
N LEU A 118 0.76 0.46 -10.55
CA LEU A 118 0.75 1.87 -10.95
C LEU A 118 -0.06 2.71 -9.96
N TYR A 119 -1.24 2.25 -9.53
CA TYR A 119 -2.02 2.91 -8.48
C TYR A 119 -1.22 3.02 -7.18
N VAL A 120 -0.73 1.91 -6.65
CA VAL A 120 -0.07 1.87 -5.35
C VAL A 120 1.23 2.66 -5.39
N PHE A 121 2.08 2.43 -6.40
CA PHE A 121 3.41 3.05 -6.56
C PHE A 121 3.44 4.38 -7.30
N PHE A 122 2.30 5.06 -7.50
CA PHE A 122 2.29 6.34 -8.19
C PHE A 122 3.05 7.42 -7.39
N PHE A 123 4.22 7.81 -7.89
CA PHE A 123 5.18 8.68 -7.22
C PHE A 123 4.71 10.15 -7.02
N PRO A 124 4.02 10.81 -7.96
CA PRO A 124 3.56 12.18 -7.75
C PRO A 124 2.74 12.37 -6.48
N ASN A 125 1.86 11.41 -6.17
CA ASN A 125 0.95 11.50 -5.02
C ASN A 125 1.63 11.09 -3.71
N LEU A 126 2.82 10.51 -3.79
CA LEU A 126 3.65 10.21 -2.63
C LEU A 126 4.33 11.48 -2.07
N LEU A 127 4.70 12.42 -2.94
CA LEU A 127 5.49 13.59 -2.57
C LEU A 127 4.66 14.82 -2.20
N ALA A 128 3.44 14.95 -2.71
CA ALA A 128 2.71 16.22 -2.62
C ALA A 128 1.16 16.12 -2.61
N GLY A 129 0.56 14.92 -2.55
CA GLY A 129 -0.90 14.75 -2.66
C GLY A 129 -1.59 14.23 -1.39
N PRO A 130 -2.90 14.48 -1.19
CA PRO A 130 -3.72 13.70 -0.26
C PRO A 130 -3.71 12.22 -0.65
N ILE A 131 -4.04 11.32 0.29
CA ILE A 131 -4.12 9.88 0.00
C ILE A 131 -5.29 9.63 -0.96
N ASP A 132 -4.99 9.39 -2.23
CA ASP A 132 -6.03 9.09 -3.23
C ASP A 132 -6.75 7.78 -2.96
N ARG A 133 -8.08 7.83 -3.07
CA ARG A 133 -8.92 6.64 -3.01
C ARG A 133 -8.85 5.85 -4.31
N ALA A 134 -8.93 4.53 -4.17
CA ALA A 134 -8.91 3.63 -5.30
C ALA A 134 -10.10 3.87 -6.24
N THR A 135 -11.27 4.21 -5.69
CA THR A 135 -12.50 4.60 -6.41
C THR A 135 -12.29 5.74 -7.42
N GLU A 136 -11.38 6.67 -7.14
CA GLU A 136 -11.18 7.86 -7.99
C GLU A 136 -10.01 7.69 -8.97
N PHE A 137 -8.95 7.00 -8.54
CA PHE A 137 -7.72 6.89 -9.32
C PHE A 137 -7.76 5.76 -10.36
N ILE A 138 -8.32 4.60 -9.99
CA ILE A 138 -8.36 3.43 -10.88
C ILE A 138 -9.09 3.70 -12.20
N PRO A 139 -10.27 4.37 -12.20
CA PRO A 139 -10.94 4.70 -13.46
C PRO A 139 -10.10 5.57 -14.39
N GLN A 140 -9.19 6.39 -13.86
CA GLN A 140 -8.30 7.22 -14.68
C GLN A 140 -7.19 6.41 -15.33
N ILE A 141 -6.67 5.38 -14.66
CA ILE A 141 -5.70 4.44 -15.25
C ILE A 141 -6.33 3.70 -16.44
N ASN A 142 -7.60 3.31 -16.30
CA ASN A 142 -8.29 2.48 -17.30
C ASN A 142 -8.84 3.28 -18.50
N LYS A 143 -8.82 4.61 -18.45
CA LYS A 143 -9.23 5.45 -19.58
C LYS A 143 -8.11 5.55 -20.61
N GLU A 144 -8.46 5.49 -21.89
CA GLU A 144 -7.52 5.81 -22.96
C GLU A 144 -7.10 7.29 -22.86
N PRO A 145 -5.78 7.60 -22.96
CA PRO A 145 -5.31 8.97 -22.90
C PRO A 145 -5.81 9.72 -24.14
N PHE A 146 -6.77 10.61 -23.94
CA PHE A 146 -7.24 11.54 -24.96
C PHE A 146 -6.43 12.84 -24.85
N LEU A 147 -5.66 13.16 -25.89
CA LEU A 147 -4.94 14.43 -26.01
C LEU A 147 -5.71 15.32 -26.98
N SER A 148 -6.29 16.42 -26.47
CA SER A 148 -6.84 17.47 -27.33
C SER A 148 -5.70 18.20 -28.04
N LYS A 149 -5.96 18.72 -29.25
CA LYS A 149 -5.00 19.64 -29.90
C LYS A 149 -4.73 20.90 -29.07
N GLU A 150 -5.62 21.25 -28.14
CA GLU A 150 -5.45 22.35 -27.20
C GLU A 150 -4.44 22.02 -26.08
N ASP A 151 -4.23 20.74 -25.77
CA ASP A 151 -3.27 20.29 -24.74
C ASP A 151 -1.82 20.27 -25.27
N LEU A 152 -1.64 20.36 -26.58
CA LEU A 152 -0.35 20.19 -27.25
C LEU A 152 0.41 21.51 -27.52
N GLY A 153 -0.22 22.67 -27.29
CA GLY A 153 0.38 23.98 -27.51
C GLY A 153 0.50 24.38 -28.98
#